data_AF-A0A378KBZ1-F1
#
_entry.id   AF-A0A378KBZ1-F1
#
_cell.length_a   1.000
_cell.length_b   1.000
_cell.length_c   1.000
_cell.angle_alpha   90.00
_cell.angle_beta   90.00
_cell.angle_gamma   90.00
#
_symmetry.space_group_name_H-M   'P 1'
#
loop_
_entity.id
_entity.type
_entity.pdbx_description
1 polymer ?
#
loop_
_entity_poly.entity_id
_entity_poly.type
_entity_poly.pdbx_seq_one_letter_code
_entity_poly.pdbx_strand_id
1 'polypeptide(L)' 'MDFLFVTTYELDALSEIPLMQRVVYLMGIRPYMDRKTFMFGIKRKISYQSLRETLYVAPNQGCKNRLP' A
#
# COMPACT_ATOMS: atom_id res chain seq x y z
N MET A 1 8.65 4.82 -17.62
CA MET A 1 7.81 5.46 -16.60
C MET A 1 6.67 4.51 -16.29
N ASP A 2 6.69 3.85 -15.15
CA ASP A 2 5.62 2.93 -14.75
C ASP A 2 4.57 3.72 -13.97
N PHE A 3 3.32 3.63 -14.40
CA PHE A 3 2.19 4.32 -13.76
C PHE A 3 1.41 3.36 -12.87
N LEU A 4 1.08 3.84 -11.67
CA LEU A 4 0.10 3.21 -10.80
C LEU A 4 -1.30 3.71 -11.20
N PHE A 5 -2.09 2.86 -11.81
CA PHE A 5 -3.49 3.17 -12.14
C PHE A 5 -4.37 2.87 -10.94
N VAL A 6 -5.22 3.82 -10.58
CA VAL A 6 -6.26 3.68 -9.55
C VAL A 6 -7.57 4.12 -10.19
N THR A 7 -8.61 3.32 -10.05
CA THR A 7 -9.93 3.68 -10.61
C THR A 7 -10.59 4.76 -9.76
N THR A 8 -11.55 5.48 -10.32
CA THR A 8 -12.35 6.46 -9.57
C THR A 8 -13.09 5.79 -8.41
N TYR A 9 -13.60 4.57 -8.60
CA TYR A 9 -14.23 3.78 -7.54
C TYR A 9 -13.25 3.39 -6.43
N GLU A 10 -12.04 2.96 -6.78
CA GLU A 10 -10.99 2.69 -5.78
C GLU A 10 -10.64 3.96 -5.01
N LEU A 11 -10.51 5.10 -5.69
CA LEU A 11 -10.24 6.40 -5.05
C LEU A 11 -11.35 6.83 -4.09
N ASP A 12 -12.60 6.66 -4.47
CA ASP A 12 -13.76 6.99 -3.63
C ASP A 12 -13.79 6.11 -2.38
N ALA A 13 -13.65 4.79 -2.53
CA ALA A 13 -13.56 3.86 -1.41
C ALA A 13 -12.36 4.15 -0.49
N LEU A 14 -11.20 4.50 -1.06
CA LEU A 14 -10.03 4.90 -0.30
C LEU A 14 -10.25 6.21 0.47
N SER A 15 -11.14 7.09 0.01
CA SER A 15 -11.43 8.37 0.64
C SER A 15 -12.16 8.24 1.97
N GLU A 16 -12.78 7.10 2.23
CA GLU A 16 -13.54 6.82 3.46
C GLU A 16 -12.73 6.10 4.54
N ILE A 17 -11.54 5.58 4.22
CA ILE A 17 -10.74 4.77 5.16
C ILE A 17 -9.56 5.54 5.79
N PRO A 18 -8.98 5.09 6.91
CA PRO A 18 -7.81 5.72 7.54
C PRO A 18 -6.58 5.82 6.63
N LEU A 19 -5.78 6.89 6.77
CA LEU A 19 -4.61 7.18 5.93
C LEU A 19 -3.64 6.00 5.82
N MET A 20 -3.31 5.35 6.94
CA MET A 20 -2.40 4.19 6.94
C MET A 20 -2.91 3.07 6.05
N GLN A 21 -4.22 2.79 6.08
CA GLN A 21 -4.82 1.75 5.23
C GLN A 21 -4.75 2.13 3.74
N ARG A 22 -4.93 3.42 3.42
CA ARG A 22 -4.76 3.93 2.05
C ARG A 22 -3.33 3.70 1.55
N VAL A 23 -2.34 4.03 2.36
CA VAL A 23 -0.92 3.87 2.01
C VAL A 23 -0.57 2.39 1.83
N VAL A 24 -1.03 1.51 2.75
CA VAL A 24 -0.85 0.05 2.64
C VAL A 24 -1.42 -0.47 1.33
N TYR A 25 -2.63 -0.04 0.97
CA TYR A 25 -3.26 -0.45 -0.27
C TYR A 25 -2.47 0.03 -1.49
N LEU A 26 -2.18 1.33 -1.59
CA LEU A 26 -1.56 1.93 -2.77
C LEU A 26 -0.10 1.49 -2.98
N MET A 27 0.67 1.35 -1.90
CA MET A 27 2.09 1.00 -1.99
C MET A 27 2.34 -0.50 -1.86
N GLY A 28 1.58 -1.19 -1.00
CA GLY A 28 1.86 -2.57 -0.63
C GLY A 28 1.02 -3.63 -1.36
N ILE A 29 -0.17 -3.28 -1.85
CA ILE A 29 -1.12 -4.25 -2.42
C ILE A 29 -1.37 -3.98 -3.90
N ARG A 30 -1.76 -2.75 -4.24
CA ARG A 30 -2.17 -2.34 -5.58
C ARG A 30 -1.14 -2.63 -6.68
N PRO A 31 0.17 -2.44 -6.47
CA PRO A 31 1.18 -2.72 -7.49
C PRO A 31 1.26 -4.21 -7.87
N TYR A 32 0.79 -5.10 -6.99
CA TYR A 32 0.86 -6.54 -7.17
C TYR A 32 -0.48 -7.17 -7.57
N MET A 33 -1.50 -6.35 -7.79
CA MET A 33 -2.79 -6.78 -8.31
C MET A 33 -2.67 -7.15 -9.79
N ASP A 34 -3.22 -8.30 -10.17
CA ASP A 34 -3.34 -8.67 -11.57
C ASP A 34 -4.40 -7.81 -12.26
N ARG A 35 -4.01 -7.03 -13.26
CA ARG A 35 -4.92 -6.12 -13.98
C ARG A 35 -6.00 -6.84 -14.80
N LYS A 36 -5.80 -8.13 -15.14
CA LYS A 36 -6.78 -8.90 -15.91
C LYS A 36 -7.91 -9.44 -15.04
N THR A 37 -7.60 -9.82 -13.80
CA THR A 37 -8.52 -10.53 -12.91
C THR A 37 -8.91 -9.70 -11.68
N PHE A 38 -8.23 -8.57 -11.44
CA PHE A 38 -8.35 -7.73 -10.25
C PHE A 38 -8.05 -8.48 -8.93
N MET A 39 -7.39 -9.64 -9.01
CA MET A 39 -7.02 -10.43 -7.84
C MET A 39 -5.61 -10.08 -7.35
N PHE A 40 -5.44 -10.08 -6.03
CA PHE A 40 -4.17 -9.90 -5.34
C PHE A 40 -3.78 -11.20 -4.60
N GLY A 41 -2.49 -11.40 -4.34
CA GLY A 41 -2.03 -12.55 -3.54
C GLY A 41 -1.86 -13.87 -4.29
N ILE A 42 -2.40 -14.01 -5.51
CA ILE A 42 -2.30 -15.25 -6.32
C ILE A 42 -0.97 -15.32 -7.07
N LYS A 43 -0.74 -14.39 -8.01
CA LYS A 43 0.50 -14.35 -8.80
C LYS A 43 1.71 -13.99 -7.93
N ARG A 44 1.52 -13.02 -7.04
CA ARG A 44 2.51 -12.62 -6.03
C ARG A 44 1.85 -12.65 -4.67
N LYS A 45 2.37 -13.51 -3.80
CA LYS A 45 1.95 -13.55 -2.39
C LYS A 45 2.41 -12.26 -1.69
N ILE A 46 1.53 -11.69 -0.88
CA ILE A 46 1.82 -10.53 -0.05
C ILE A 46 1.96 -11.03 1.37
N SER A 47 3.16 -10.93 1.94
CA SER A 47 3.43 -11.29 3.32
C SER A 47 3.41 -10.05 4.21
N TYR A 48 3.14 -10.24 5.50
CA TYR A 48 3.23 -9.16 6.47
C TYR A 48 4.62 -8.51 6.49
N GLN A 49 5.67 -9.32 6.34
CA GLN A 49 7.06 -8.85 6.23
C GLN A 49 7.24 -7.91 5.02
N SER A 50 6.74 -8.29 3.84
CA SER A 50 6.86 -7.45 2.64
C SER A 50 6.12 -6.12 2.76
N LEU A 51 4.96 -6.09 3.45
CA LEU A 51 4.23 -4.87 3.73
C LEU A 51 5.00 -3.98 4.70
N ARG A 52 5.56 -4.56 5.77
CA ARG A 52 6.40 -3.85 6.74
C ARG A 52 7.61 -3.19 6.06
N GLU A 53 8.28 -3.90 5.16
CA GLU A 53 9.41 -3.38 4.40
C GLU A 53 9.00 -2.24 3.47
N THR A 54 7.88 -2.41 2.76
CA THR A 54 7.36 -1.38 1.84
C THR A 54 6.95 -0.10 2.57
N LEU A 55 6.39 -0.23 3.78
CA LEU A 55 5.89 0.87 4.60
C LEU A 55 6.94 1.41 5.58
N TYR A 56 8.17 0.88 5.54
CA TYR A 56 9.22 1.31 6.45
C TYR A 56 9.63 2.74 6.15
N VAL A 57 9.48 3.61 7.16
CA VAL A 57 9.98 4.98 7.13
C VAL A 57 11.23 5.02 7.98
N ALA A 58 12.37 5.35 7.37
CA ALA A 58 13.61 5.51 8.09
C ALA A 58 13.47 6.60 9.17
N PRO A 59 14.06 6.40 10.36
CA PRO A 59 14.02 7.42 11.39
C PRO A 59 14.77 8.66 10.92
N ASN A 60 14.07 9.79 10.86
CA ASN A 60 14.69 11.09 10.57
C ASN A 60 15.30 11.64 11.86
N GLN A 61 16.54 12.14 11.79
CA GLN A 61 17.18 12.79 12.93
C GLN A 61 16.29 13.91 13.50
N GLY A 62 16.09 13.91 14.81
CA GLY A 62 15.24 14.90 15.51
C GLY A 62 13.78 14.47 15.72
N CYS A 63 13.27 13.48 14.99
CA CYS A 63 11.97 12.86 15.29
C CYS A 63 12.17 11.65 16.21
N LYS A 64 11.75 11.75 17.48
CA LYS A 64 11.62 10.56 18.33
C LYS A 64 10.49 9.71 17.75
N ASN A 65 10.82 8.61 17.06
CA ASN A 65 9.89 7.54 16.76
C ASN A 65 9.43 6.89 18.07
N ARG A 66 8.53 7.56 18.79
CA ARG A 66 7.70 6.93 19.81
C ARG A 66 6.37 6.67 19.14
N LEU A 67 6.28 5.57 18.42
CA LEU A 67 4.99 4.95 18.16
C LEU A 67 4.46 4.47 19.53
N PRO A 68 3.18 4.70 19.85
CA PRO A 68 2.57 4.23 21.09
C PRO A 68 2.60 2.70 21.18
#